data_AF-A0A4R1I1S2-F1
#
_entry.id   AF-A0A4R1I1S2-F1
#
_cell.length_a   1.000
_cell.length_b   1.000
_cell.length_c   1.000
_cell.angle_alpha   90.00
_cell.angle_beta   90.00
_cell.angle_gamma   90.00
#
_symmetry.space_group_name_H-M   'P 1'
#
loop_
_entity.id
_entity.type
_entity.pdbx_description
1 polymer ?
#
loop_
_entity_poly.entity_id
_entity_poly.type
_entity_poly.pdbx_seq_one_letter_code
_entity_poly.pdbx_strand_id
1 'polypeptide(L)'
;MVGAVCTRYDFGMRSERVTVTLPAELVAEARDAVARGSSASLSAYVAEAVQARQDRDASLATLASLYGGPPPADELDAARRSLRPRHSACVG
;
A
#
# COMPACT_ATOMS: atom_id res chain seq x y z
N MET A 1 -10.34 -28.55 14.04
CA MET A 1 -8.86 -28.41 13.97
C MET A 1 -8.58 -27.24 13.03
N VAL A 2 -8.46 -26.02 13.57
CA VAL A 2 -8.03 -24.85 12.78
C VAL A 2 -6.73 -24.39 13.42
N GLY A 3 -5.67 -24.51 12.62
CA GLY A 3 -4.29 -24.31 13.03
C GLY A 3 -4.03 -22.87 13.45
N ALA A 4 -3.13 -22.75 14.42
CA ALA A 4 -2.57 -21.51 14.91
C ALA A 4 -1.99 -20.68 13.77
N VAL A 5 -2.36 -19.39 13.71
CA VAL A 5 -1.47 -18.39 13.12
C VAL A 5 -0.78 -17.70 14.29
N CYS A 6 0.40 -18.22 14.60
CA CYS A 6 1.40 -17.50 15.36
C CYS A 6 1.81 -16.26 14.55
N THR A 7 1.40 -15.07 14.96
CA THR A 7 2.18 -13.86 14.70
C THR A 7 2.34 -13.12 16.01
N ARG A 8 3.32 -13.61 16.78
CA ARG A 8 3.95 -12.84 17.84
C ARG A 8 4.76 -11.74 17.14
N TYR A 9 4.14 -10.58 16.90
CA TYR A 9 4.89 -9.36 16.60
C TYR A 9 5.51 -8.89 17.92
N ASP A 10 6.66 -9.48 18.25
CA ASP A 10 7.58 -8.98 19.25
C ASP A 10 8.32 -7.76 18.64
N PHE A 11 7.62 -6.62 18.58
CA PHE A 11 8.21 -5.32 18.23
C PHE A 11 8.52 -4.52 19.50
N GLY A 12 8.98 -5.22 20.55
CA GLY A 12 9.42 -4.58 21.77
C GLY A 12 10.64 -3.70 21.49
N MET A 13 10.47 -2.38 21.60
CA MET A 13 11.51 -1.32 21.66
C MET A 13 11.90 -0.53 20.38
N ARG A 14 11.10 -0.52 19.30
CA ARG A 14 11.35 0.41 18.16
C ARG A 14 10.14 1.14 17.59
N SER A 15 8.97 1.00 18.21
CA SER A 15 7.75 1.67 17.71
C SER A 15 7.54 2.99 18.44
N GLU A 16 7.59 4.08 17.69
CA GLU A 16 7.25 5.40 18.17
C GLU A 16 5.74 5.63 18.02
N ARG A 17 5.10 6.14 19.08
CA ARG A 17 3.67 6.47 19.04
C ARG A 17 3.50 7.87 18.47
N VAL A 18 2.90 7.96 17.29
CA VAL A 18 2.56 9.22 16.65
C VAL A 18 1.05 9.40 16.65
N THR A 19 0.58 10.55 17.14
CA THR A 19 -0.83 10.93 17.01
C THR A 19 -0.99 11.72 15.72
N VAL A 20 -1.81 11.22 14.81
CA VAL A 20 -2.09 11.86 13.52
C VAL A 20 -3.58 12.17 13.40
N THR A 21 -3.90 13.29 12.77
CA THR A 21 -5.28 13.60 12.38
C THR A 21 -5.50 13.09 10.97
N LEU A 22 -6.48 12.21 10.80
CA LEU A 22 -6.83 11.62 9.51
C LEU A 22 -8.29 11.95 9.20
N PRO A 23 -8.64 12.15 7.91
CA PRO A 23 -10.03 12.22 7.48
C PRO A 23 -10.84 11.00 7.94
N ALA A 24 -12.10 11.23 8.33
CA ALA A 24 -12.98 10.18 8.84
C ALA A 24 -13.12 9.02 7.84
N GLU A 25 -13.14 9.31 6.54
CA GLU A 25 -13.31 8.29 5.50
C GLU A 25 -12.13 7.32 5.42
N LEU A 26 -10.90 7.81 5.58
CA LEU A 26 -9.72 6.95 5.60
C LEU A 26 -9.69 6.07 6.85
N VAL A 27 -10.20 6.58 7.98
CA VAL A 27 -10.32 5.80 9.21
C VAL A 27 -11.39 4.71 9.07
N ALA A 28 -12.50 5.00 8.39
CA ALA A 28 -13.55 4.03 8.10
C ALA A 28 -13.01 2.89 7.22
N GLU A 29 -12.31 3.21 6.14
CA GLU A 29 -11.69 2.20 5.25
C GLU A 29 -10.69 1.31 6.00
N ALA A 30 -9.84 1.92 6.85
CA ALA A 30 -8.89 1.18 7.67
C ALA A 30 -9.59 0.23 8.66
N ARG A 31 -10.67 0.68 9.31
CA ARG A 31 -11.48 -0.15 10.21
C ARG A 31 -12.13 -1.31 9.48
N ASP A 32 -12.67 -1.05 8.30
CA ASP A 32 -13.28 -2.06 7.44
C ASP A 32 -12.27 -3.11 6.98
N ALA A 33 -11.05 -2.71 6.63
CA ALA A 33 -9.97 -3.64 6.27
C ALA A 33 -9.57 -4.55 7.43
N VAL A 34 -9.53 -4.02 8.66
CA VAL A 34 -9.29 -4.81 9.87
C VAL A 34 -10.47 -5.75 10.15
N ALA A 35 -11.71 -5.28 10.00
CA ALA A 35 -12.91 -6.09 10.19
C ALA A 35 -12.99 -7.27 9.20
N ARG A 36 -12.50 -7.08 7.97
CA ARG A 36 -12.35 -8.15 6.96
C ARG A 36 -11.15 -9.08 7.20
N GLY A 37 -10.34 -8.82 8.22
CA GLY A 37 -9.16 -9.61 8.53
C GLY A 37 -7.97 -9.36 7.59
N SER A 38 -8.01 -8.32 6.76
CA SER A 38 -6.89 -7.96 5.87
C SER A 38 -5.69 -7.38 6.63
N SER A 39 -5.89 -6.98 7.88
CA SER A 39 -4.81 -6.57 8.78
C SER A 39 -5.16 -6.89 10.24
N ALA A 40 -4.15 -7.16 11.06
CA ALA A 40 -4.33 -7.59 12.45
C ALA A 40 -4.81 -6.46 13.39
N SER A 41 -4.55 -5.20 13.04
CA SER A 41 -4.98 -4.02 13.80
C SER A 41 -4.93 -2.75 12.94
N LEU A 42 -5.52 -1.66 13.43
CA LEU A 42 -5.49 -0.38 12.72
C LEU A 42 -4.05 0.16 12.57
N SER A 43 -3.22 0.01 13.60
CA SER A 43 -1.81 0.42 13.55
C SER A 43 -1.02 -0.41 12.56
N ALA A 44 -1.29 -1.72 12.48
CA ALA A 44 -0.67 -2.58 11.47
C ALA A 44 -1.11 -2.16 10.06
N TYR A 45 -2.40 -1.90 9.84
CA TYR A 45 -2.91 -1.40 8.56
C TYR A 45 -2.20 -0.12 8.11
N VAL A 46 -2.07 0.85 9.02
CA VAL A 46 -1.38 2.12 8.73
C VAL A 46 0.11 1.89 8.46
N ALA A 47 0.78 1.04 9.24
CA ALA A 47 2.19 0.72 9.02
C ALA A 47 2.43 0.08 7.65
N GLU A 48 1.62 -0.90 7.26
CA GLU A 48 1.68 -1.54 5.94
C GLU A 48 1.42 -0.54 4.81
N ALA A 49 0.43 0.34 4.95
CA ALA A 49 0.12 1.37 3.95
C ALA A 49 1.28 2.37 3.77
N VAL A 50 1.92 2.78 4.89
CA VAL A 50 3.09 3.66 4.85
C VAL A 50 4.29 2.95 4.22
N GLN A 51 4.55 1.70 4.58
CA GLN A 51 5.64 0.91 4.02
C GLN A 51 5.47 0.75 2.50
N ALA A 52 4.27 0.34 2.05
CA ALA A 52 3.96 0.19 0.64
C ALA A 52 4.13 1.50 -0.14
N ARG A 53 3.87 2.65 0.49
CA ARG A 53 4.12 3.97 -0.11
C ARG A 53 5.62 4.26 -0.23
N GLN A 54 6.39 4.00 0.82
CA GLN A 54 7.84 4.21 0.80
C GLN A 54 8.54 3.32 -0.23
N ASP A 55 8.18 2.04 -0.29
CA ASP A 55 8.76 1.09 -1.25
C ASP A 55 8.49 1.52 -2.70
N ARG A 56 7.27 2.02 -2.96
CA ARG A 56 6.91 2.60 -4.26
C ARG A 56 7.77 3.82 -4.58
N ASP A 57 7.88 4.76 -3.65
CA ASP A 57 8.62 6.00 -3.87
C ASP A 57 10.12 5.71 -4.06
N ALA A 58 10.68 4.75 -3.31
CA ALA A 58 12.06 4.27 -3.49
C ALA A 58 12.27 3.58 -4.84
N SER A 59 11.31 2.77 -5.28
CA SER A 59 11.34 2.14 -6.60
C SER A 59 11.31 3.18 -7.71
N LEU A 60 10.45 4.21 -7.59
CA LEU A 60 10.38 5.31 -8.55
C LEU A 60 11.66 6.13 -8.56
N ALA A 61 12.26 6.40 -7.40
CA ALA A 61 13.56 7.08 -7.32
C ALA A 61 14.68 6.27 -7.98
N THR A 62 14.67 4.95 -7.81
CA THR A 62 15.61 4.05 -8.48
C THR A 62 15.44 4.10 -9.99
N LEU A 63 14.20 4.04 -10.49
CA LEU A 63 13.91 4.18 -11.91
C LEU A 63 14.36 5.54 -12.45
N ALA A 64 14.08 6.63 -11.73
CA ALA A 64 14.53 7.96 -12.13
C ALA A 64 16.07 8.05 -12.21
N SER A 65 16.79 7.42 -11.27
CA SER A 65 18.25 7.34 -11.31
C SER A 65 18.76 6.58 -12.53
N LEU A 66 18.16 5.43 -12.86
CA LEU A 66 18.57 4.60 -13.99
C LEU A 66 18.27 5.24 -15.35
N TYR A 67 17.15 5.97 -15.46
CA TYR A 67 16.66 6.54 -16.72
C TYR A 67 16.91 8.05 -16.86
N GLY A 68 17.70 8.66 -15.95
CA GLY A 68 18.11 10.06 -16.05
C GLY A 68 17.03 11.09 -15.67
N GLY A 69 15.98 10.66 -14.98
CA GLY A 69 14.89 11.51 -14.51
C GLY A 69 13.51 10.87 -14.69
N PRO A 70 12.45 11.49 -14.15
CA PRO A 70 11.09 11.07 -14.44
C PRO A 70 10.82 11.18 -15.96
N PRO A 71 10.19 10.16 -16.57
CA PRO A 71 9.84 10.23 -17.99
C PRO A 71 8.89 11.41 -18.25
N PRO A 72 8.93 12.00 -19.45
CA PRO A 72 8.08 13.12 -19.79
C PRO A 72 6.59 12.72 -19.71
N ALA A 73 5.74 13.69 -19.39
CA ALA A 73 4.35 13.43 -18.98
C ALA A 73 3.51 12.75 -20.08
N ASP A 74 3.80 13.05 -21.33
CA ASP A 74 3.16 12.48 -22.52
C ASP A 74 3.47 10.98 -22.68
N GLU A 75 4.71 10.57 -22.45
CA GLU A 75 5.13 9.17 -22.45
C GLU A 75 4.50 8.40 -21.28
N LEU A 76 4.50 8.98 -20.08
CA LEU A 76 3.84 8.41 -18.91
C LEU A 76 2.34 8.21 -19.15
N ASP A 77 1.65 9.17 -19.76
CA ASP A 77 0.24 9.07 -20.05
C ASP A 77 -0.07 8.07 -21.16
N ALA A 78 0.82 7.90 -22.14
CA ALA A 78 0.74 6.83 -23.12
C ALA A 78 0.88 5.45 -22.46
N ALA A 79 1.84 5.28 -21.56
CA ALA A 79 2.05 4.05 -20.80
C ALA A 79 0.87 3.74 -19.87
N ARG A 80 0.30 4.74 -19.18
CA ARG A 80 -0.91 4.55 -18.36
C ARG A 80 -2.10 4.09 -19.19
N ARG A 81 -2.25 4.61 -20.41
CA ARG A 81 -3.30 4.20 -21.34
C ARG A 81 -3.11 2.75 -21.83
N SER A 82 -1.88 2.31 -22.05
CA SER A 82 -1.59 0.94 -22.50
C SER A 82 -1.67 -0.09 -21.37
N LEU A 83 -1.27 0.28 -20.15
CA LEU A 83 -1.31 -0.57 -18.95
C LEU A 83 -2.68 -0.61 -18.28
N ARG A 84 -3.61 0.27 -18.67
CA ARG A 84 -4.99 0.24 -18.17
C ARG A 84 -5.55 -1.15 -18.49
N PRO A 85 -5.84 -1.99 -17.48
CA PRO A 85 -6.36 -3.32 -17.74
C PRO A 85 -7.66 -3.15 -18.51
N ARG A 86 -7.72 -3.72 -19.72
CA ARG A 86 -8.99 -4.01 -20.35
C ARG A 86 -9.67 -4.95 -19.36
N HIS A 87 -10.68 -4.45 -18.63
CA HIS A 87 -11.55 -5.29 -17.84
C HIS A 87 -11.90 -6.48 -18.75
N SER A 88 -11.45 -7.66 -18.34
CA SER A 88 -11.75 -8.91 -19.04
C SER A 88 -13.26 -8.92 -19.23
N ALA A 89 -13.70 -8.71 -20.47
CA ALA A 89 -15.09 -8.93 -20.82
C ALA A 89 -15.33 -10.40 -20.54
N CYS A 90 -16.30 -10.68 -19.67
CA CYS A 90 -16.73 -12.03 -19.34
C CYS A 90 -16.87 -12.85 -20.63
N VAL A 91 -16.05 -13.88 -20.80
CA VAL A 91 -16.28 -14.88 -21.83
C VAL A 91 -17.42 -15.74 -21.31
N GLY A 92 -18.59 -15.58 -21.92
CA GLY A 92 -19.74 -16.46 -21.76
C GLY A 92 -19.61 -17.72 -22.61
#